data_AF-A0A5M3MI15-F1
#
_entry.id   AF-A0A5M3MI15-F1
#
_cell.length_a   1.000
_cell.length_b   1.000
_cell.length_c   1.000
_cell.angle_alpha   90.00
_cell.angle_beta   90.00
_cell.angle_gamma   90.00
#
_symmetry.space_group_name_H-M   'P 1'
#
loop_
_entity.id
_entity.type
_entity.pdbx_description
1 polymer ?
#
loop_
_entity_poly.entity_id
_entity_poly.type
_entity_poly.pdbx_seq_one_letter_code
_entity_poly.pdbx_strand_id
1 'polypeptide(L)'
;MEQDGTLLGRLHLGLAYQNRFNNLFRFAGYCRPDTVPLDILPQCMWALRWLSQAAEEASEGQLRGCKNLLPKQTGALLGLARYGLIVNCEDKLIKHLLGAPVDRPKESLVHFQRMFDFHLRYGRKDTTNFDMLSHDPDTYAEHGVALARTLENDEEAECVLRKTLAAFEKPGDQAPRTLYAITCRVYLARVLRRRGVGGDAESQYLEAHVAKWLKKNRFQFSASELRDLFGTSDTDSSTDPILLAIGGVEALKRRGLSFKSLQRTTRRCQQCSKGDPAVKLFQCSKCRYTFYCSKACQRGHWPLHKQFCAEHTQTLMLADQLKASGDIENSQLMSDWITWRNMEFPGEMKSARVNALKLRRDPSRGRSHIIMTEVRRVASSKHPARRFEAVKMGVFCLADVKRDRPLTGPSGEEIEQMMDEMLKEYDHGRGPAKYSYPWFEMYFSADNRIPSTLTISVITITELREIPYDPDWRKHANYTGVVPQPLSVLNWRATDAENDIEC
;
A
#
# COMPACT_ATOMS: atom_id res chain seq x y z
N MET A 1 -22.63 3.13 -34.29
CA MET A 1 -22.33 3.86 -35.54
C MET A 1 -20.95 4.44 -35.42
N GLU A 2 -20.22 4.55 -36.53
CA GLU A 2 -18.95 5.29 -36.63
C GLU A 2 -19.18 6.80 -36.55
N GLN A 3 -18.10 7.59 -36.48
CA GLN A 3 -18.19 9.06 -36.38
C GLN A 3 -18.80 9.71 -37.61
N ASP A 4 -18.75 9.04 -38.76
CA ASP A 4 -19.34 9.46 -40.04
C ASP A 4 -20.78 8.95 -40.27
N GLY A 5 -21.36 8.26 -39.28
CA GLY A 5 -22.73 7.72 -39.36
C GLY A 5 -22.81 6.29 -39.90
N THR A 6 -21.69 5.65 -40.27
CA THR A 6 -21.70 4.28 -40.79
C THR A 6 -22.10 3.26 -39.72
N LEU A 7 -22.92 2.26 -40.07
CA LEU A 7 -23.31 1.19 -39.15
C LEU A 7 -22.11 0.27 -38.85
N LEU A 8 -21.83 0.00 -37.57
CA LEU A 8 -20.71 -0.83 -37.10
C LEU A 8 -20.84 -2.33 -37.41
N GLY A 9 -21.88 -2.73 -38.16
CA GLY A 9 -22.26 -4.12 -38.37
C GLY A 9 -22.58 -4.87 -37.06
N ARG A 10 -22.53 -6.19 -37.10
CA ARG A 10 -22.67 -7.04 -35.91
C ARG A 10 -21.44 -6.87 -35.03
N LEU A 11 -21.64 -6.42 -33.79
CA LEU A 11 -20.55 -6.25 -32.82
C LEU A 11 -19.84 -7.58 -32.56
N HIS A 12 -18.51 -7.52 -32.43
CA HIS A 12 -17.75 -8.62 -31.84
C HIS A 12 -18.37 -9.03 -30.50
N LEU A 13 -18.46 -10.34 -30.23
CA LEU A 13 -19.23 -10.87 -29.11
C LEU A 13 -18.73 -10.32 -27.76
N GLY A 14 -17.42 -10.19 -27.58
CA GLY A 14 -16.84 -9.57 -26.39
C GLY A 14 -17.26 -8.10 -26.18
N LEU A 15 -17.42 -7.33 -27.25
CA LEU A 15 -17.89 -5.94 -27.18
C LEU A 15 -19.40 -5.86 -26.92
N ALA A 16 -20.18 -6.83 -27.42
CA ALA A 16 -21.59 -6.95 -27.07
C ALA A 16 -21.76 -7.25 -25.57
N TYR A 17 -20.95 -8.15 -25.01
CA TYR A 17 -20.92 -8.41 -23.56
C TYR A 17 -20.46 -7.20 -22.76
N GLN A 18 -19.44 -6.49 -23.21
CA GLN A 18 -18.99 -5.25 -22.56
C GLN A 18 -20.12 -4.21 -22.50
N ASN A 19 -20.86 -4.00 -23.57
CA ASN A 19 -21.97 -3.06 -23.57
C ASN A 19 -23.08 -3.48 -22.60
N ARG A 20 -23.37 -4.77 -22.51
CA ARG A 20 -24.40 -5.31 -21.60
C ARG A 20 -23.96 -5.28 -20.12
N PHE A 21 -22.69 -5.56 -19.85
CA PHE A 21 -22.12 -5.68 -18.50
C PHE A 21 -21.02 -4.65 -18.26
N ASN A 22 -21.29 -3.39 -18.61
CA ASN A 22 -20.30 -2.31 -18.65
C ASN A 22 -19.53 -2.15 -17.33
N ASN A 23 -20.24 -2.16 -16.20
CA ASN A 23 -19.63 -2.01 -14.88
C ASN A 23 -18.68 -3.17 -14.55
N LEU A 24 -19.01 -4.40 -14.93
CA LEU A 24 -18.14 -5.56 -14.70
C LEU A 24 -16.85 -5.46 -15.53
N PHE A 25 -16.96 -5.13 -16.83
CA PHE A 25 -15.80 -5.01 -17.71
C PHE A 25 -14.89 -3.85 -17.29
N ARG A 26 -15.47 -2.71 -16.90
CA ARG A 26 -14.71 -1.58 -16.35
C ARG A 26 -14.04 -1.96 -15.04
N PHE A 27 -14.80 -2.58 -14.12
CA PHE A 27 -14.25 -3.03 -12.85
C PHE A 27 -13.07 -3.97 -13.09
N ALA A 28 -13.25 -5.06 -13.83
CA ALA A 28 -12.19 -6.03 -14.13
C ALA A 28 -10.97 -5.38 -14.85
N GLY A 29 -11.22 -4.53 -15.84
CA GLY A 29 -10.18 -3.86 -16.62
C GLY A 29 -9.34 -2.87 -15.81
N TYR A 30 -9.91 -2.22 -14.79
CA TYR A 30 -9.25 -1.14 -14.03
C TYR A 30 -8.92 -1.50 -12.56
N CYS A 31 -9.55 -2.50 -11.96
CA CYS A 31 -9.27 -2.92 -10.58
C CYS A 31 -7.91 -3.63 -10.48
N ARG A 32 -7.25 -3.59 -9.32
CA ARG A 32 -6.06 -4.42 -9.13
C ARG A 32 -6.48 -5.88 -8.90
N PRO A 33 -5.76 -6.89 -9.41
CA PRO A 33 -6.15 -8.29 -9.24
C PRO A 33 -6.40 -8.71 -7.79
N ASP A 34 -5.58 -8.23 -6.85
CA ASP A 34 -5.65 -8.50 -5.41
C ASP A 34 -6.87 -7.89 -4.72
N THR A 35 -7.57 -6.97 -5.40
CA THR A 35 -8.76 -6.28 -4.86
C THR A 35 -10.08 -6.86 -5.35
N VAL A 36 -10.05 -7.86 -6.23
CA VAL A 36 -11.25 -8.49 -6.78
C VAL A 36 -11.89 -9.39 -5.71
N PRO A 37 -13.15 -9.14 -5.31
CA PRO A 37 -13.87 -10.02 -4.40
C PRO A 37 -14.03 -11.43 -4.97
N LEU A 38 -13.87 -12.45 -4.12
CA LEU A 38 -13.84 -13.85 -4.54
C LEU A 38 -15.14 -14.33 -5.18
N ASP A 39 -16.27 -13.75 -4.78
CA ASP A 39 -17.62 -14.06 -5.28
C ASP A 39 -17.87 -13.58 -6.73
N ILE A 40 -17.13 -12.55 -7.18
CA ILE A 40 -17.20 -12.04 -8.57
C ILE A 40 -15.93 -12.34 -9.40
N LEU A 41 -14.93 -12.99 -8.80
CA LEU A 41 -13.66 -13.29 -9.46
C LEU A 41 -13.83 -14.08 -10.78
N PRO A 42 -14.63 -15.15 -10.86
CA PRO A 42 -14.85 -15.85 -12.13
C PRO A 42 -15.43 -14.95 -13.25
N GLN A 43 -16.33 -14.03 -12.89
CA GLN A 43 -16.95 -13.08 -13.81
C GLN A 43 -15.95 -12.02 -14.27
N CYS A 44 -15.06 -11.55 -13.39
CA CYS A 44 -13.96 -10.65 -13.76
C CYS A 44 -13.00 -11.32 -14.73
N MET A 45 -12.58 -12.58 -14.47
CA MET A 45 -11.73 -13.33 -15.39
C MET A 45 -12.42 -13.57 -16.74
N TRP A 46 -13.71 -13.92 -16.74
CA TRP A 46 -14.49 -14.05 -17.96
C TRP A 46 -14.53 -12.74 -18.77
N ALA A 47 -14.75 -11.60 -18.10
CA ALA A 47 -14.75 -10.29 -18.76
C ALA A 47 -13.38 -9.95 -19.37
N LEU A 48 -12.28 -10.22 -18.66
CA LEU A 48 -10.92 -9.98 -19.16
C LEU A 48 -10.62 -10.82 -20.40
N ARG A 49 -11.02 -12.09 -20.44
CA ARG A 49 -10.83 -12.96 -21.63
C ARG A 49 -11.54 -12.40 -22.85
N TRP A 50 -12.81 -12.03 -22.69
CA TRP A 50 -13.61 -11.45 -23.79
C TRP A 50 -13.10 -10.10 -24.24
N LEU A 51 -12.61 -9.27 -23.31
CA LEU A 51 -12.05 -7.97 -23.64
C LEU A 51 -10.71 -8.10 -24.37
N SER A 52 -9.83 -9.01 -23.93
CA SER A 52 -8.57 -9.31 -24.62
C SER A 52 -8.82 -9.79 -26.05
N GLN A 53 -9.72 -10.77 -26.22
CA GLN A 53 -10.10 -11.29 -27.53
C GLN A 53 -10.70 -10.19 -28.42
N ALA A 54 -11.61 -9.37 -27.89
CA ALA A 54 -12.19 -8.26 -28.62
C ALA A 54 -11.13 -7.22 -29.03
N ALA A 55 -10.14 -6.95 -28.18
CA ALA A 55 -9.07 -6.02 -28.48
C ALA A 55 -8.16 -6.51 -29.62
N GLU A 56 -8.05 -7.82 -29.81
CA GLU A 56 -7.33 -8.44 -30.93
C GLU A 56 -8.18 -8.50 -32.20
N GLU A 57 -9.44 -8.93 -32.10
CA GLU A 57 -10.25 -9.31 -33.27
C GLU A 57 -11.19 -8.21 -33.79
N ALA A 58 -11.65 -7.30 -32.94
CA ALA A 58 -12.64 -6.30 -33.34
C ALA A 58 -12.05 -5.22 -34.25
N SER A 59 -12.91 -4.62 -35.08
CA SER A 59 -12.53 -3.49 -35.93
C SER A 59 -12.25 -2.23 -35.10
N GLU A 60 -11.45 -1.33 -35.66
CA GLU A 60 -11.18 -0.03 -35.03
C GLU A 60 -12.48 0.74 -34.72
N GLY A 61 -13.40 0.79 -35.68
CA GLY A 61 -14.70 1.45 -35.51
C GLY A 61 -15.48 0.88 -34.32
N GLN A 62 -15.49 -0.45 -34.15
CA GLN A 62 -16.18 -1.10 -33.04
C GLN A 62 -15.52 -0.79 -31.69
N LEU A 63 -14.19 -0.83 -31.62
CA LEU A 63 -13.44 -0.50 -30.41
C LEU A 63 -13.63 0.98 -30.00
N ARG A 64 -13.67 1.91 -30.97
CA ARG A 64 -14.00 3.32 -30.72
C ARG A 64 -15.45 3.48 -30.24
N GLY A 65 -16.39 2.82 -30.91
CA GLY A 65 -17.81 2.84 -30.56
C GLY A 65 -18.08 2.34 -29.13
N CYS A 66 -17.28 1.38 -28.65
CA CYS A 66 -17.37 0.84 -27.30
C CYS A 66 -16.44 1.54 -26.28
N LYS A 67 -15.84 2.68 -26.66
CA LYS A 67 -14.96 3.51 -25.81
C LYS A 67 -13.69 2.80 -25.30
N ASN A 68 -13.20 1.80 -26.03
CA ASN A 68 -11.92 1.15 -25.75
C ASN A 68 -10.74 1.88 -26.41
N LEU A 69 -11.02 2.74 -27.41
CA LEU A 69 -10.03 3.58 -28.09
C LEU A 69 -10.48 5.05 -28.12
N LEU A 70 -9.53 5.95 -27.87
CA LEU A 70 -9.72 7.39 -27.94
C LEU A 70 -9.55 7.89 -29.38
N PRO A 71 -10.33 8.90 -29.84
CA PRO A 71 -10.25 9.44 -31.19
C PRO A 71 -8.82 9.76 -31.68
N LYS A 72 -7.97 10.29 -30.79
CA LYS A 72 -6.58 10.66 -31.07
C LYS A 72 -5.60 9.49 -31.29
N GLN A 73 -6.00 8.25 -31.00
CA GLN A 73 -5.14 7.07 -31.14
C GLN A 73 -5.22 6.54 -32.58
N THR A 74 -4.48 7.12 -33.50
CA THR A 74 -4.41 6.71 -34.92
C THR A 74 -2.99 6.23 -35.29
N GLY A 75 -2.84 5.53 -36.42
CA GLY A 75 -1.53 5.05 -36.90
C GLY A 75 -0.79 4.18 -35.87
N ALA A 76 0.46 4.53 -35.54
CA ALA A 76 1.25 3.79 -34.56
C ALA A 76 0.64 3.81 -33.14
N LEU A 77 -0.03 4.91 -32.75
CA LEU A 77 -0.69 5.04 -31.45
C LEU A 77 -1.90 4.11 -31.31
N LEU A 78 -2.58 3.79 -32.42
CA LEU A 78 -3.64 2.79 -32.45
C LEU A 78 -3.09 1.40 -32.08
N GLY A 79 -1.97 1.00 -32.71
CA GLY A 79 -1.29 -0.26 -32.42
C GLY A 79 -0.88 -0.37 -30.96
N LEU A 80 -0.26 0.69 -30.42
CA LEU A 80 0.13 0.76 -28.99
C LEU A 80 -1.08 0.71 -28.05
N ALA A 81 -2.19 1.35 -28.41
CA ALA A 81 -3.41 1.33 -27.60
C ALA A 81 -4.04 -0.08 -27.53
N ARG A 82 -4.11 -0.79 -28.67
CA ARG A 82 -4.58 -2.18 -28.72
C ARG A 82 -3.66 -3.09 -27.93
N TYR A 83 -2.36 -2.99 -28.15
CA TYR A 83 -1.33 -3.71 -27.40
C TYR A 83 -1.48 -3.49 -25.89
N GLY A 84 -1.62 -2.25 -25.45
CA GLY A 84 -1.80 -1.93 -24.03
C GLY A 84 -3.08 -2.53 -23.42
N LEU A 85 -4.18 -2.56 -24.19
CA LEU A 85 -5.43 -3.16 -23.74
C LEU A 85 -5.30 -4.68 -23.57
N ILE A 86 -4.67 -5.35 -24.53
CA ILE A 86 -4.44 -6.80 -24.51
C ILE A 86 -3.51 -7.17 -23.36
N VAL A 87 -2.31 -6.57 -23.29
CA VAL A 87 -1.33 -6.87 -22.23
C VAL A 87 -1.92 -6.62 -20.84
N ASN A 88 -2.70 -5.54 -20.64
CA ASN A 88 -3.40 -5.32 -19.37
C ASN A 88 -4.40 -6.43 -19.03
N CYS A 89 -5.12 -6.97 -20.01
CA CYS A 89 -6.06 -8.06 -19.76
C CYS A 89 -5.34 -9.39 -19.48
N GLU A 90 -4.32 -9.71 -20.27
CA GLU A 90 -3.52 -10.93 -20.14
C GLU A 90 -2.76 -10.95 -18.80
N ASP A 91 -2.08 -9.86 -18.43
CA ASP A 91 -1.38 -9.71 -17.14
C ASP A 91 -2.30 -9.97 -15.95
N LYS A 92 -3.51 -9.38 -15.96
CA LYS A 92 -4.49 -9.59 -14.89
C LYS A 92 -5.00 -11.03 -14.86
N LEU A 93 -5.24 -11.63 -16.03
CA LEU A 93 -5.65 -13.03 -16.13
C LEU A 93 -4.58 -13.96 -15.56
N ILE A 94 -3.32 -13.75 -15.94
CA ILE A 94 -2.15 -14.48 -15.41
C ILE A 94 -2.12 -14.39 -13.88
N LYS A 95 -2.22 -13.17 -13.33
CA LYS A 95 -2.23 -12.96 -11.87
C LYS A 95 -3.39 -13.66 -11.17
N HIS A 96 -4.59 -13.62 -11.75
CA HIS A 96 -5.73 -14.35 -11.19
C HIS A 96 -5.53 -15.86 -11.27
N LEU A 97 -5.02 -16.40 -12.39
CA LEU A 97 -4.78 -17.82 -12.59
C LEU A 97 -3.69 -18.38 -11.69
N LEU A 98 -2.65 -17.59 -11.44
CA LEU A 98 -1.58 -17.96 -10.52
C LEU A 98 -1.97 -17.74 -9.05
N GLY A 99 -2.91 -16.86 -8.74
CA GLY A 99 -3.35 -16.64 -7.36
C GLY A 99 -3.92 -17.90 -6.71
N ALA A 100 -3.66 -18.09 -5.42
CA ALA A 100 -4.13 -19.23 -4.63
C ALA A 100 -5.65 -19.49 -4.72
N PRO A 101 -6.54 -18.48 -4.87
CA PRO A 101 -7.97 -18.74 -5.04
C PRO A 101 -8.36 -19.50 -6.32
N VAL A 102 -7.55 -19.44 -7.38
CA VAL A 102 -7.85 -20.08 -8.68
C VAL A 102 -6.90 -21.22 -8.95
N ASP A 103 -5.60 -20.98 -8.77
CA ASP A 103 -4.53 -21.99 -8.84
C ASP A 103 -4.56 -22.87 -10.11
N ARG A 104 -4.47 -22.22 -11.26
CA ARG A 104 -4.46 -22.85 -12.60
C ARG A 104 -3.20 -22.48 -13.39
N PRO A 105 -2.00 -22.86 -12.91
CA PRO A 105 -0.73 -22.47 -13.53
C PRO A 105 -0.61 -22.91 -14.99
N LYS A 106 -1.10 -24.10 -15.33
CA LYS A 106 -1.08 -24.60 -16.72
C LYS A 106 -1.90 -23.73 -17.67
N GLU A 107 -3.05 -23.23 -17.24
CA GLU A 107 -3.84 -22.30 -18.07
C GLU A 107 -3.13 -20.95 -18.21
N SER A 108 -2.42 -20.48 -17.17
CA SER A 108 -1.67 -19.22 -17.24
C SER A 108 -0.58 -19.24 -18.31
N LEU A 109 0.03 -20.40 -18.61
CA LEU A 109 1.06 -20.53 -19.66
C LEU A 109 0.53 -20.15 -21.05
N VAL A 110 -0.75 -20.42 -21.33
CA VAL A 110 -1.40 -19.99 -22.58
C VAL A 110 -1.42 -18.47 -22.69
N HIS A 111 -1.71 -17.79 -21.58
CA HIS A 111 -1.75 -16.34 -21.51
C HIS A 111 -0.35 -15.71 -21.56
N PHE A 112 0.66 -16.34 -20.95
CA PHE A 112 2.06 -15.94 -21.12
C PHE A 112 2.51 -16.01 -22.59
N GLN A 113 2.21 -17.13 -23.27
CA GLN A 113 2.57 -17.28 -24.68
C GLN A 113 1.92 -16.20 -25.54
N ARG A 114 0.61 -15.96 -25.36
CA ARG A 114 -0.09 -14.86 -26.05
C ARG A 114 0.63 -13.54 -25.79
N MET A 115 0.93 -13.24 -24.53
CA MET A 115 1.59 -11.99 -24.14
C MET A 115 2.96 -11.84 -24.80
N PHE A 116 3.78 -12.89 -24.82
CA PHE A 116 5.08 -12.90 -25.51
C PHE A 116 4.95 -12.65 -27.02
N ASP A 117 3.97 -13.29 -27.67
CA ASP A 117 3.70 -13.07 -29.10
C ASP A 117 3.29 -11.61 -29.38
N PHE A 118 2.55 -10.97 -28.47
CA PHE A 118 2.22 -9.55 -28.58
C PHE A 118 3.41 -8.64 -28.33
N HIS A 119 4.24 -8.93 -27.33
CA HIS A 119 5.47 -8.20 -27.10
C HIS A 119 6.43 -8.30 -28.29
N LEU A 120 6.52 -9.46 -28.95
CA LEU A 120 7.33 -9.62 -30.16
C LEU A 120 6.76 -8.79 -31.33
N ARG A 121 5.42 -8.77 -31.50
CA ARG A 121 4.74 -8.03 -32.59
C ARG A 121 4.81 -6.51 -32.42
N TYR A 122 4.71 -6.00 -31.19
CA TYR A 122 4.53 -4.58 -30.89
C TYR A 122 5.66 -3.95 -30.06
N GLY A 123 6.62 -4.75 -29.60
CA GLY A 123 7.84 -4.30 -28.92
C GLY A 123 8.70 -3.42 -29.82
N ARG A 124 9.65 -2.69 -29.21
CA ARG A 124 10.53 -1.77 -29.96
C ARG A 124 11.23 -2.51 -31.10
N LYS A 125 11.01 -2.08 -32.34
CA LYS A 125 11.55 -2.66 -33.58
C LYS A 125 13.08 -2.56 -33.73
N ASP A 126 13.76 -1.87 -32.81
CA ASP A 126 15.18 -1.53 -32.95
C ASP A 126 16.14 -2.65 -32.52
N THR A 127 15.65 -3.82 -32.08
CA THR A 127 16.50 -4.95 -31.71
C THR A 127 16.15 -6.17 -32.55
N THR A 128 17.09 -6.60 -33.40
CA THR A 128 17.04 -7.85 -34.17
C THR A 128 16.99 -9.12 -33.29
N ASN A 129 17.10 -8.97 -31.96
CA ASN A 129 16.98 -10.02 -30.95
C ASN A 129 16.03 -9.57 -29.82
N PHE A 130 14.72 -9.67 -30.02
CA PHE A 130 13.75 -9.42 -28.95
C PHE A 130 13.86 -10.53 -27.87
N ASP A 131 14.16 -10.15 -26.63
CA ASP A 131 14.28 -11.04 -25.47
C ASP A 131 13.34 -10.57 -24.36
N MET A 132 12.43 -11.44 -23.92
CA MET A 132 11.45 -11.12 -22.87
C MET A 132 12.13 -10.76 -21.55
N LEU A 133 13.23 -11.42 -21.20
CA LEU A 133 13.95 -11.13 -19.97
C LEU A 133 14.51 -9.69 -19.97
N SER A 134 14.99 -9.22 -21.12
CA SER A 134 15.47 -7.84 -21.26
C SER A 134 14.33 -6.82 -21.36
N HIS A 135 13.19 -7.20 -21.94
CA HIS A 135 12.04 -6.31 -22.15
C HIS A 135 11.17 -6.14 -20.90
N ASP A 136 10.74 -7.26 -20.32
CA ASP A 136 9.89 -7.31 -19.13
C ASP A 136 10.31 -8.48 -18.23
N PRO A 137 11.34 -8.28 -17.39
CA PRO A 137 11.87 -9.35 -16.55
C PRO A 137 10.92 -9.78 -15.43
N ASP A 138 9.93 -8.96 -15.03
CA ASP A 138 8.94 -9.37 -14.01
C ASP A 138 8.01 -10.42 -14.59
N THR A 139 7.45 -10.15 -15.77
CA THR A 139 6.63 -11.13 -16.50
C THR A 139 7.42 -12.42 -16.75
N TYR A 140 8.68 -12.31 -17.16
CA TYR A 140 9.52 -13.49 -17.41
C TYR A 140 9.78 -14.31 -16.13
N ALA A 141 9.91 -13.63 -14.98
CA ALA A 141 9.97 -14.27 -13.67
C ALA A 141 8.69 -15.05 -13.36
N GLU A 142 7.52 -14.43 -13.53
CA GLU A 142 6.22 -15.06 -13.29
C GLU A 142 5.98 -16.25 -14.23
N HIS A 143 6.47 -16.19 -15.47
CA HIS A 143 6.43 -17.32 -16.40
C HIS A 143 7.26 -18.51 -15.88
N GLY A 144 8.47 -18.27 -15.37
CA GLY A 144 9.28 -19.31 -14.74
C GLY A 144 8.60 -19.93 -13.51
N VAL A 145 7.89 -19.09 -12.73
CA VAL A 145 7.05 -19.56 -11.61
C VAL A 145 5.91 -20.44 -12.12
N ALA A 146 5.19 -20.01 -13.16
CA ALA A 146 4.10 -20.79 -13.75
C ALA A 146 4.58 -22.16 -14.24
N LEU A 147 5.72 -22.22 -14.94
CA LEU A 147 6.36 -23.47 -15.37
C LEU A 147 6.72 -24.36 -14.19
N ALA A 148 7.33 -23.81 -13.14
CA ALA A 148 7.68 -24.56 -11.94
C ALA A 148 6.45 -25.14 -11.21
N ARG A 149 5.30 -24.46 -11.31
CA ARG A 149 4.03 -24.85 -10.68
C ARG A 149 3.22 -25.85 -11.49
N THR A 150 3.47 -26.03 -12.79
CA THR A 150 2.79 -27.10 -13.53
C THR A 150 3.29 -28.48 -13.13
N LEU A 151 4.53 -28.57 -12.60
CA LEU A 151 5.22 -29.83 -12.29
C LEU A 151 5.44 -30.72 -13.53
N GLU A 152 5.37 -30.15 -14.74
CA GLU A 152 5.45 -30.91 -16.01
C GLU A 152 6.85 -30.83 -16.65
N ASN A 153 7.56 -29.70 -16.51
CA ASN A 153 8.85 -29.49 -17.17
C ASN A 153 9.85 -28.73 -16.26
N ASP A 154 10.50 -29.47 -15.37
CA ASP A 154 11.47 -28.92 -14.43
C ASP A 154 12.76 -28.41 -15.10
N GLU A 155 13.13 -28.91 -16.29
CA GLU A 155 14.29 -28.41 -17.05
C GLU A 155 14.08 -26.99 -17.53
N GLU A 156 12.92 -26.74 -18.13
CA GLU A 156 12.57 -25.41 -18.65
C GLU A 156 12.35 -24.42 -17.51
N ALA A 157 11.64 -24.84 -16.45
CA ALA A 157 11.44 -24.03 -15.25
C ALA A 157 12.78 -23.60 -14.62
N GLU A 158 13.72 -24.53 -14.44
CA GLU A 158 15.06 -24.24 -13.93
C GLU A 158 15.78 -23.22 -14.82
N CYS A 159 15.78 -23.44 -16.13
CA CYS A 159 16.44 -22.57 -17.11
C CYS A 159 15.94 -21.12 -17.02
N VAL A 160 14.61 -20.93 -17.01
CA VAL A 160 13.98 -19.60 -16.93
C VAL A 160 14.27 -18.93 -15.60
N LEU A 161 14.12 -19.64 -14.48
CA LEU A 161 14.34 -19.10 -13.13
C LEU A 161 15.80 -18.69 -12.90
N ARG A 162 16.78 -19.49 -13.37
CA ARG A 162 18.20 -19.15 -13.27
C ARG A 162 18.57 -17.90 -14.08
N LYS A 163 18.12 -17.83 -15.33
CA LYS A 163 18.36 -16.65 -16.20
C LYS A 163 17.80 -15.38 -15.57
N THR A 164 16.60 -15.49 -15.00
CA THR A 164 15.93 -14.37 -14.32
C THR A 164 16.69 -13.91 -13.08
N LEU A 165 17.11 -14.84 -12.22
CA LEU A 165 17.91 -14.51 -11.03
C LEU A 165 19.23 -13.83 -11.39
N ALA A 166 19.93 -14.34 -12.39
CA ALA A 166 21.17 -13.74 -12.87
C ALA A 166 20.96 -12.30 -13.39
N ALA A 167 19.81 -12.00 -14.00
CA ALA A 167 19.47 -10.64 -14.42
C ALA A 167 19.18 -9.70 -13.23
N PHE A 168 18.47 -10.19 -12.20
CA PHE A 168 18.14 -9.42 -11.00
C PHE A 168 19.33 -9.13 -10.08
N GLU A 169 20.40 -9.92 -10.16
CA GLU A 169 21.60 -9.78 -9.33
C GLU A 169 22.69 -8.87 -9.94
N LYS A 170 22.51 -8.39 -11.19
CA LYS A 170 23.48 -7.49 -11.83
C LYS A 170 23.57 -6.14 -11.10
N PRO A 171 24.78 -5.65 -10.74
CA PRO A 171 24.95 -4.31 -10.16
C PRO A 171 24.59 -3.23 -11.21
N GLY A 172 23.53 -2.46 -10.96
CA GLY A 172 23.09 -1.35 -11.80
C GLY A 172 21.91 -0.61 -11.16
N ASP A 173 21.67 0.64 -11.55
CA ASP A 173 20.81 1.67 -10.93
C ASP A 173 19.31 1.34 -10.66
N GLN A 174 18.88 0.09 -10.80
CA GLN A 174 17.56 -0.35 -10.40
C GLN A 174 17.64 -0.97 -9.01
N ALA A 175 16.90 -0.40 -8.04
CA ALA A 175 16.71 -1.05 -6.75
C ALA A 175 16.30 -2.51 -7.00
N PRO A 176 16.93 -3.50 -6.34
CA PRO A 176 16.72 -4.90 -6.68
C PRO A 176 15.22 -5.21 -6.65
N ARG A 177 14.71 -5.86 -7.70
CA ARG A 177 13.36 -6.44 -7.82
C ARG A 177 13.22 -7.59 -6.81
N THR A 178 13.33 -7.22 -5.54
CA THR A 178 13.73 -8.10 -4.45
C THR A 178 12.66 -9.17 -4.23
N LEU A 179 11.38 -8.83 -4.42
CA LEU A 179 10.27 -9.77 -4.27
C LEU A 179 10.24 -10.83 -5.38
N TYR A 180 10.38 -10.45 -6.65
CA TYR A 180 10.48 -11.40 -7.75
C TYR A 180 11.73 -12.28 -7.61
N ALA A 181 12.86 -11.70 -7.24
CA ALA A 181 14.08 -12.47 -6.99
C ALA A 181 13.93 -13.47 -5.83
N ILE A 182 13.22 -13.10 -4.76
CA ILE A 182 12.92 -14.05 -3.67
C ILE A 182 11.95 -15.14 -4.15
N THR A 183 10.92 -14.78 -4.91
CA THR A 183 9.96 -15.72 -5.50
C THR A 183 10.66 -16.72 -6.43
N CYS A 184 11.55 -16.25 -7.31
CA CYS A 184 12.34 -17.12 -8.17
C CYS A 184 13.22 -18.09 -7.36
N ARG A 185 13.81 -17.67 -6.24
CA ARG A 185 14.61 -18.56 -5.38
C ARG A 185 13.76 -19.65 -4.71
N VAL A 186 12.52 -19.32 -4.31
CA VAL A 186 11.58 -20.30 -3.75
C VAL A 186 11.28 -21.38 -4.76
N TYR A 187 10.85 -20.99 -5.96
CA TYR A 187 10.48 -21.95 -7.00
C TYR A 187 11.69 -22.68 -7.58
N LEU A 188 12.86 -22.03 -7.68
CA LEU A 188 14.10 -22.70 -8.08
C LEU A 188 14.51 -23.77 -7.08
N ALA A 189 14.42 -23.50 -5.77
CA ALA A 189 14.69 -24.52 -4.76
C ALA A 189 13.73 -25.72 -4.91
N ARG A 190 12.43 -25.47 -5.08
CA ARG A 190 11.44 -26.54 -5.28
C ARG A 190 11.75 -27.39 -6.52
N VAL A 191 12.08 -26.76 -7.65
CA VAL A 191 12.47 -27.44 -8.89
C VAL A 191 13.73 -28.28 -8.66
N LEU A 192 14.79 -27.71 -8.06
CA LEU A 192 16.04 -28.42 -7.81
C LEU A 192 15.85 -29.64 -6.91
N ARG A 193 15.01 -29.54 -5.88
CA ARG A 193 14.66 -30.67 -5.02
C ARG A 193 13.97 -31.81 -5.77
N ARG A 194 13.04 -31.48 -6.69
CA ARG A 194 12.35 -32.49 -7.51
C ARG A 194 13.29 -33.18 -8.50
N ARG A 195 14.28 -32.46 -9.03
CA ARG A 195 15.29 -33.01 -9.95
C ARG A 195 16.27 -33.97 -9.26
N GLY A 196 16.42 -33.91 -7.94
CA GLY A 196 17.25 -34.83 -7.17
C GLY A 196 18.75 -34.62 -7.38
N VAL A 197 19.51 -35.72 -7.57
CA VAL A 197 20.98 -35.76 -7.44
C VAL A 197 21.67 -34.70 -8.31
N GLY A 198 22.26 -33.70 -7.65
CA GLY A 198 22.92 -32.53 -8.25
C GLY A 198 22.31 -31.19 -7.83
N GLY A 199 21.02 -31.17 -7.45
CA GLY A 199 20.29 -29.96 -7.04
C GLY A 199 20.10 -29.79 -5.52
N ASP A 200 20.23 -30.85 -4.72
CA ASP A 200 19.83 -30.84 -3.30
C ASP A 200 20.61 -29.83 -2.44
N ALA A 201 21.94 -29.75 -2.61
CA ALA A 201 22.77 -28.83 -1.84
C ALA A 201 22.43 -27.35 -2.16
N GLU A 202 22.17 -27.06 -3.43
CA GLU A 202 21.76 -25.73 -3.87
C GLU A 202 20.33 -25.41 -3.41
N SER A 203 19.41 -26.37 -3.48
CA SER A 203 18.05 -26.24 -2.95
C SER A 203 18.08 -25.85 -1.48
N GLN A 204 18.82 -26.59 -0.65
CA GLN A 204 18.96 -26.31 0.79
C GLN A 204 19.57 -24.93 1.06
N TYR A 205 20.56 -24.52 0.26
CA TYR A 205 21.16 -23.19 0.36
C TYR A 205 20.14 -22.08 0.05
N LEU A 206 19.38 -22.22 -1.05
CA LEU A 206 18.36 -21.27 -1.46
C LEU A 206 17.24 -21.18 -0.41
N GLU A 207 16.78 -22.31 0.12
CA GLU A 207 15.77 -22.37 1.19
C GLU A 207 16.23 -21.63 2.44
N ALA A 208 17.45 -21.90 2.91
CA ALA A 208 18.03 -21.23 4.07
C ALA A 208 18.18 -19.71 3.84
N HIS A 209 18.60 -19.31 2.63
CA HIS A 209 18.70 -17.91 2.24
C HIS A 209 17.34 -17.23 2.30
N VAL A 210 16.32 -17.80 1.64
CA VAL A 210 14.96 -17.24 1.59
C VAL A 210 14.36 -17.18 3.00
N ALA A 211 14.46 -18.25 3.79
CA ALA A 211 13.94 -18.28 5.15
C ALA A 211 14.57 -17.20 6.04
N LYS A 212 15.89 -17.00 5.94
CA LYS A 212 16.59 -15.92 6.65
C LYS A 212 16.13 -14.54 6.18
N TRP A 213 15.96 -14.36 4.87
CA TRP A 213 15.48 -13.10 4.30
C TRP A 213 14.05 -12.80 4.77
N LEU A 214 13.12 -13.76 4.69
CA LEU A 214 11.73 -13.61 5.15
C LEU A 214 11.66 -13.32 6.65
N LYS A 215 12.49 -13.97 7.49
CA LYS A 215 12.57 -13.66 8.94
C LYS A 215 13.01 -12.24 9.24
N LYS A 216 13.89 -11.66 8.42
CA LYS A 216 14.40 -10.29 8.53
C LYS A 216 13.44 -9.27 7.92
N ASN A 217 12.71 -9.66 6.87
CA ASN A 217 11.86 -8.82 6.05
C ASN A 217 10.39 -9.27 6.08
N ARG A 218 9.87 -9.59 7.27
CA ARG A 218 8.57 -10.29 7.49
C ARG A 218 7.33 -9.63 6.86
N PHE A 219 7.45 -8.42 6.36
CA PHE A 219 6.34 -7.58 5.90
C PHE A 219 6.53 -7.06 4.48
N GLN A 220 7.58 -7.51 3.79
CA GLN A 220 7.79 -7.16 2.39
C GLN A 220 6.85 -7.94 1.46
N PHE A 221 6.33 -9.09 1.91
CA PHE A 221 5.22 -9.79 1.27
C PHE A 221 3.93 -9.54 2.07
N SER A 222 2.86 -9.22 1.36
CA SER A 222 1.49 -9.20 1.87
C SER A 222 1.00 -10.61 2.20
N ALA A 223 -0.09 -10.69 2.96
CA ALA A 223 -0.67 -11.99 3.30
C ALA A 223 -1.21 -12.75 2.05
N SER A 224 -1.67 -12.03 1.02
CA SER A 224 -2.04 -12.65 -0.26
C SER A 224 -0.83 -13.22 -0.97
N GLU A 225 0.25 -12.46 -1.10
CA GLU A 225 1.46 -12.95 -1.80
C GLU A 225 2.11 -14.13 -1.05
N LEU A 226 2.08 -14.15 0.29
CA LEU A 226 2.52 -15.32 1.05
C LEU A 226 1.62 -16.54 0.83
N ARG A 227 0.30 -16.35 0.66
CA ARG A 227 -0.61 -17.44 0.30
C ARG A 227 -0.36 -17.92 -1.13
N ASP A 228 -0.08 -17.02 -2.06
CA ASP A 228 0.26 -17.40 -3.44
C ASP A 228 1.60 -18.14 -3.52
N LEU A 229 2.49 -17.92 -2.56
CA LEU A 229 3.79 -18.57 -2.49
C LEU A 229 3.76 -19.95 -1.81
N PHE A 230 2.88 -20.16 -0.83
CA PHE A 230 2.89 -21.33 0.05
C PHE A 230 1.54 -22.06 0.22
N GLY A 231 0.46 -21.53 -0.35
CA GLY A 231 -0.91 -22.00 -0.21
C GLY A 231 -1.53 -22.49 -1.51
N THR A 232 -0.70 -22.87 -2.47
CA THR A 232 -1.07 -23.37 -3.81
C THR A 232 -0.85 -24.89 -3.89
N SER A 233 -1.51 -25.54 -4.84
CA SER A 233 -1.53 -27.00 -5.01
C SER A 233 -0.17 -27.61 -5.33
N ASP A 234 0.79 -26.84 -5.84
CA ASP A 234 2.14 -27.29 -6.14
C ASP A 234 3.03 -27.51 -4.91
N THR A 235 2.53 -27.18 -3.71
CA THR A 235 3.29 -27.24 -2.46
C THR A 235 2.47 -27.86 -1.33
N ASP A 236 3.07 -28.78 -0.58
CA ASP A 236 2.52 -29.22 0.70
C ASP A 236 3.01 -28.28 1.83
N SER A 237 2.09 -27.43 2.29
CA SER A 237 2.36 -26.46 3.37
C SER A 237 2.79 -27.10 4.70
N SER A 238 2.54 -28.39 4.92
CA SER A 238 2.97 -29.10 6.13
C SER A 238 4.43 -29.52 6.09
N THR A 239 5.01 -29.61 4.89
CA THR A 239 6.38 -30.12 4.67
C THR A 239 7.31 -29.11 3.98
N ASP A 240 6.81 -27.96 3.50
CA ASP A 240 7.65 -26.92 2.87
C ASP A 240 8.72 -26.38 3.85
N PRO A 241 10.03 -26.59 3.57
CA PRO A 241 11.11 -26.21 4.47
C PRO A 241 11.23 -24.70 4.71
N ILE A 242 10.88 -23.87 3.72
CA ILE A 242 10.91 -22.42 3.85
C ILE A 242 9.79 -21.98 4.78
N LEU A 243 8.57 -22.50 4.58
CA LEU A 243 7.42 -22.20 5.42
C LEU A 243 7.64 -22.67 6.87
N LEU A 244 8.11 -23.91 7.05
CA LEU A 244 8.44 -24.44 8.38
C LEU A 244 9.48 -23.58 9.08
N ALA A 245 10.54 -23.17 8.37
CA ALA A 245 11.58 -22.34 8.94
C ALA A 245 11.06 -20.98 9.43
N ILE A 246 10.06 -20.37 8.77
CA ILE A 246 9.51 -19.05 9.16
C ILE A 246 8.37 -19.13 10.20
N GLY A 247 7.95 -20.33 10.59
CA GLY A 247 6.94 -20.56 11.63
C GLY A 247 5.68 -21.30 11.18
N GLY A 248 5.73 -22.02 10.05
CA GLY A 248 4.64 -22.86 9.54
C GLY A 248 3.45 -22.08 9.02
N VAL A 249 2.30 -22.76 8.86
CA VAL A 249 1.03 -22.18 8.40
C VAL A 249 0.59 -20.95 9.24
N GLU A 250 0.97 -20.90 10.52
CA GLU A 250 0.71 -19.73 11.37
C GLU A 250 1.43 -18.46 10.86
N ALA A 251 2.55 -18.59 10.15
CA ALA A 251 3.20 -17.45 9.49
C ALA A 251 2.31 -16.85 8.38
N LEU A 252 1.46 -17.65 7.72
CA LEU A 252 0.49 -17.19 6.72
C LEU A 252 -0.71 -16.46 7.36
N LYS A 253 -0.98 -16.75 8.64
CA LYS A 253 -2.03 -16.12 9.44
C LYS A 253 -1.56 -14.89 10.21
N ARG A 254 -0.25 -14.71 10.41
CA ARG A 254 0.31 -13.59 11.19
C ARG A 254 0.00 -12.25 10.52
N ARG A 255 -1.09 -11.64 10.97
CA ARG A 255 -1.44 -10.25 10.69
C ARG A 255 -0.48 -9.31 11.43
N GLY A 256 0.06 -8.37 10.68
CA GLY A 256 0.59 -7.10 11.19
C GLY A 256 2.04 -7.11 11.67
N LEU A 257 2.71 -5.99 11.42
CA LEU A 257 3.95 -5.60 12.08
C LEU A 257 3.78 -5.70 13.61
N SER A 258 4.73 -6.33 14.31
CA SER A 258 4.81 -6.14 15.77
C SER A 258 4.88 -4.64 16.03
N PHE A 259 4.29 -4.15 17.12
CA PHE A 259 4.30 -2.70 17.41
C PHE A 259 5.71 -2.10 17.27
N LYS A 260 6.74 -2.78 17.81
CA LYS A 260 8.14 -2.35 17.70
C LYS A 260 8.65 -2.33 16.25
N SER A 261 8.24 -3.29 15.42
CA SER A 261 8.61 -3.34 14.01
C SER A 261 7.94 -2.22 13.22
N LEU A 262 6.64 -1.99 13.47
CA LEU A 262 5.87 -0.91 12.84
C LEU A 262 6.53 0.45 13.11
N GLN A 263 6.85 0.72 14.38
CA GLN A 263 7.55 1.94 14.78
C GLN A 263 8.96 2.08 14.18
N ARG A 264 9.58 1.01 13.68
CA ARG A 264 10.90 1.07 13.04
C ARG A 264 10.79 1.28 11.54
N THR A 265 9.87 0.58 10.87
CA THR A 265 9.68 0.67 9.42
C THR A 265 9.13 2.02 8.97
N THR A 266 8.48 2.77 9.85
CA THR A 266 8.00 4.13 9.55
C THR A 266 9.06 5.21 9.70
N ARG A 267 10.22 4.90 10.30
CA ARG A 267 11.29 5.89 10.49
C ARG A 267 11.98 6.19 9.17
N ARG A 268 11.97 7.47 8.80
CA ARG A 268 12.61 7.96 7.57
C ARG A 268 13.33 9.27 7.87
N CYS A 269 14.37 9.56 7.09
CA CYS A 269 15.02 10.86 7.13
C CYS A 269 14.04 11.95 6.65
N GLN A 270 13.78 12.97 7.45
CA GLN A 270 12.81 14.01 7.09
C GLN A 270 13.24 14.86 5.89
N GLN A 271 14.55 14.93 5.60
CA GLN A 271 15.07 15.68 4.45
C GLN A 271 15.09 14.90 3.13
N CYS A 272 15.40 13.60 3.18
CA CYS A 272 15.67 12.80 1.96
C CYS A 272 14.85 11.51 1.86
N SER A 273 13.98 11.25 2.84
CA SER A 273 13.04 10.13 2.92
C SER A 273 13.62 8.72 2.94
N LYS A 274 14.94 8.57 2.91
CA LYS A 274 15.60 7.27 3.10
C LYS A 274 15.33 6.74 4.52
N GLY A 275 14.92 5.47 4.62
CA GLY A 275 14.58 4.81 5.88
C GLY A 275 15.50 3.65 6.25
N ASP A 276 15.30 3.07 7.43
CA ASP A 276 15.92 1.82 7.86
C ASP A 276 15.34 0.64 7.02
N PRO A 277 16.14 -0.32 6.52
CA PRO A 277 17.58 -0.51 6.76
C PRO A 277 18.50 0.17 5.74
N ALA A 278 17.96 0.86 4.74
CA ALA A 278 18.77 1.46 3.68
C ALA A 278 19.77 2.50 4.19
N VAL A 279 19.42 3.22 5.27
CA VAL A 279 20.32 4.15 5.97
C VAL A 279 20.17 4.04 7.49
N LYS A 280 21.25 4.28 8.23
CA LYS A 280 21.19 4.46 9.68
C LYS A 280 20.61 5.84 9.99
N LEU A 281 19.58 5.88 10.83
CA LEU A 281 18.93 7.11 11.26
C LEU A 281 19.33 7.49 12.69
N PHE A 282 19.43 8.78 12.97
CA PHE A 282 19.53 9.35 14.31
C PHE A 282 18.40 10.36 14.54
N GLN A 283 17.99 10.53 15.79
CA GLN A 283 16.94 11.47 16.18
C GLN A 283 17.49 12.87 16.43
N CYS A 284 16.66 13.89 16.19
CA CYS A 284 16.92 15.24 16.69
C CYS A 284 17.12 15.20 18.21
N SER A 285 18.22 15.79 18.70
CA SER A 285 18.57 15.75 20.13
C SER A 285 17.64 16.59 21.02
N LYS A 286 16.92 17.56 20.44
CA LYS A 286 15.98 18.43 21.17
C LYS A 286 14.60 17.77 21.29
N CYS A 287 13.90 17.61 20.16
CA CYS A 287 12.53 17.09 20.15
C CYS A 287 12.42 15.56 20.29
N ARG A 288 13.51 14.81 20.06
CA ARG A 288 13.55 13.33 20.08
C ARG A 288 12.52 12.62 19.18
N TYR A 289 11.90 13.35 18.26
CA TYR A 289 10.85 12.85 17.36
C TYR A 289 11.36 12.68 15.93
N THR A 290 11.87 13.74 15.32
CA THR A 290 12.26 13.74 13.90
C THR A 290 13.59 13.00 13.67
N PHE A 291 13.65 12.20 12.60
CA PHE A 291 14.81 11.39 12.23
C PHE A 291 15.59 11.98 11.05
N TYR A 292 16.91 11.80 11.07
CA TYR A 292 17.83 12.22 10.00
C TYR A 292 18.87 11.14 9.74
N CYS A 293 19.31 11.01 8.48
CA CYS A 293 20.42 10.12 8.12
C CYS A 293 21.80 10.81 8.20
N SER A 294 21.85 12.14 8.24
CA SER A 294 23.10 12.91 8.33
C SER A 294 22.88 14.31 8.94
N LYS A 295 23.95 14.93 9.44
CA LYS A 295 23.92 16.33 9.90
C LYS A 295 23.59 17.31 8.78
N ALA A 296 24.01 17.01 7.55
CA ALA A 296 23.64 17.81 6.37
C ALA A 296 22.12 17.78 6.15
N CYS A 297 21.50 16.60 6.25
CA CYS A 297 20.04 16.47 6.18
C CYS A 297 19.33 17.23 7.31
N GLN A 298 19.86 17.16 8.54
CA GLN A 298 19.33 17.94 9.66
C GLN A 298 19.38 19.46 9.41
N ARG A 299 20.52 19.98 8.93
CA ARG A 299 20.67 21.42 8.64
C ARG A 299 19.78 21.88 7.49
N GLY A 300 19.66 21.05 6.44
CA GLY A 300 18.80 21.34 5.29
C GLY A 300 17.33 21.42 5.66
N HIS A 301 16.87 20.59 6.60
CA HIS A 301 15.49 20.58 7.08
C HIS A 301 15.20 21.61 8.19
N TRP A 302 16.23 22.17 8.83
CA TRP A 302 16.09 23.02 10.02
C TRP A 302 15.15 24.24 9.86
N PRO A 303 15.13 24.97 8.74
CA PRO A 303 14.24 26.12 8.58
C PRO A 303 12.75 25.79 8.75
N LEU A 304 12.34 24.58 8.35
CA LEU A 304 10.97 24.08 8.48
C LEU A 304 10.75 23.45 9.86
N HIS A 305 11.72 22.67 10.32
CA HIS A 305 11.61 21.92 11.58
C HIS A 305 11.58 22.78 12.86
N LYS A 306 12.17 23.98 12.84
CA LYS A 306 12.48 24.75 14.06
C LYS A 306 11.27 24.97 14.97
N GLN A 307 10.11 25.28 14.39
CA GLN A 307 8.88 25.56 15.14
C GLN A 307 8.30 24.29 15.74
N PHE A 308 8.09 23.26 14.92
CA PHE A 308 7.69 21.92 15.37
C PHE A 308 8.61 21.38 16.48
N CYS A 309 9.92 21.61 16.35
CA CYS A 309 10.92 21.21 17.33
C CYS A 309 10.72 21.90 18.68
N ALA A 310 10.38 23.19 18.68
CA ALA A 310 10.16 23.97 19.90
C ALA A 310 8.95 23.44 20.69
N GLU A 311 7.81 23.22 20.02
CA GLU A 311 6.58 22.69 20.64
C GLU A 311 6.81 21.31 21.28
N HIS A 312 7.47 20.42 20.55
CA HIS A 312 7.81 19.09 21.06
C HIS A 312 8.76 19.16 22.26
N THR A 313 9.74 20.06 22.20
CA THR A 313 10.70 20.26 23.29
C THR A 313 9.99 20.79 24.53
N GLN A 314 9.01 21.69 24.39
CA GLN A 314 8.23 22.21 25.50
C GLN A 314 7.44 21.11 26.22
N THR A 315 6.83 20.17 25.47
CA THR A 315 6.12 19.04 26.09
C THR A 315 7.07 18.12 26.87
N LEU A 316 8.28 17.89 26.33
CA LEU A 316 9.31 17.10 27.03
C LEU A 316 9.82 17.82 28.29
N MET A 317 10.05 19.13 28.21
CA MET A 317 10.47 19.96 29.35
C MET A 317 9.44 19.95 30.47
N LEU A 318 8.15 20.02 30.14
CA LEU A 318 7.08 19.90 31.13
C LEU A 318 7.14 18.55 31.87
N ALA A 319 7.33 17.44 31.15
CA ALA A 319 7.48 16.12 31.77
C ALA A 319 8.70 16.07 32.71
N ASP A 320 9.84 16.62 32.29
CA ASP A 320 11.07 16.67 33.11
C ASP A 320 10.90 17.57 34.34
N GLN A 321 10.20 18.71 34.22
CA GLN A 321 9.88 19.62 35.33
C GLN A 321 8.96 18.97 36.36
N LEU A 322 7.88 18.32 35.92
CA LEU A 322 6.96 17.57 36.79
C LEU A 322 7.69 16.45 37.53
N LYS A 323 8.63 15.77 36.86
CA LYS A 323 9.46 14.75 37.50
C LYS A 323 10.35 15.35 38.59
N ALA A 324 10.96 16.50 38.31
CA ALA A 324 11.85 17.19 39.23
C ALA A 324 11.11 17.78 40.45
N SER A 325 9.84 18.18 40.30
CA SER A 325 8.99 18.66 41.40
C SER A 325 8.39 17.54 42.25
N GLY A 326 8.61 16.27 41.90
CA GLY A 326 8.05 15.11 42.59
C GLY A 326 6.66 14.70 42.12
N ASP A 327 6.09 15.37 41.12
CA ASP A 327 4.82 14.99 40.47
C ASP A 327 5.04 13.87 39.45
N ILE A 328 5.30 12.67 39.98
CA ILE A 328 5.61 11.49 39.17
C ILE A 328 4.41 11.07 38.31
N GLU A 329 3.18 11.26 38.79
CA GLU A 329 1.97 10.87 38.07
C GLU A 329 1.79 11.69 36.78
N ASN A 330 1.87 13.03 36.87
CA ASN A 330 1.71 13.89 35.71
C ASN A 330 2.95 13.84 34.80
N SER A 331 4.15 13.65 35.33
CA SER A 331 5.35 13.35 34.53
C SER A 331 5.15 12.09 33.67
N GLN A 332 4.62 11.02 34.27
CA GLN A 332 4.34 9.77 33.55
C GLN A 332 3.21 9.95 32.54
N LEU A 333 2.16 10.70 32.88
CA LEU A 333 1.08 11.06 31.95
C LEU A 333 1.65 11.76 30.72
N MET A 334 2.50 12.79 30.90
CA MET A 334 3.12 13.51 29.78
C MET A 334 4.03 12.61 28.94
N SER A 335 4.84 11.76 29.58
CA SER A 335 5.72 10.82 28.87
C SER A 335 4.93 9.79 28.05
N ASP A 336 3.84 9.27 28.62
CA ASP A 336 2.92 8.36 27.93
C ASP A 336 2.22 9.08 26.79
N TRP A 337 1.79 10.33 27.00
CA TRP A 337 1.11 11.15 25.99
C TRP A 337 1.98 11.38 24.77
N ILE A 338 3.23 11.83 24.98
CA ILE A 338 4.21 12.02 23.91
C ILE A 338 4.43 10.71 23.16
N THR A 339 4.54 9.59 23.88
CA THR A 339 4.75 8.28 23.25
C THR A 339 3.55 7.87 22.40
N TRP A 340 2.33 8.05 22.90
CA TRP A 340 1.10 7.63 22.22
C TRP A 340 0.79 8.49 21.00
N ARG A 341 0.89 9.83 21.11
CA ARG A 341 0.55 10.74 20.01
C ARG A 341 1.55 10.70 18.85
N ASN A 342 2.80 10.31 19.12
CA ASN A 342 3.90 10.30 18.15
C ASN A 342 4.16 8.92 17.53
N MET A 343 3.40 7.89 17.92
CA MET A 343 3.61 6.54 17.38
C MET A 343 2.89 6.37 16.05
N GLU A 344 3.43 5.54 15.16
CA GLU A 344 2.64 5.02 14.05
C GLU A 344 1.49 4.18 14.62
N PHE A 345 0.25 4.57 14.36
CA PHE A 345 -0.89 3.79 14.85
C PHE A 345 -0.95 2.41 14.21
N PRO A 346 -1.27 1.35 14.98
CA PRO A 346 -1.55 0.02 14.43
C PRO A 346 -2.57 0.07 13.30
N GLY A 347 -2.47 -0.87 12.35
CA GLY A 347 -3.24 -0.86 11.09
C GLY A 347 -4.71 -0.51 11.25
N GLU A 348 -5.44 -1.19 12.13
CA GLU A 348 -6.88 -0.92 12.38
C GLU A 348 -7.15 0.52 12.83
N MET A 349 -6.33 1.05 13.75
CA MET A 349 -6.46 2.43 14.21
C MET A 349 -6.18 3.44 13.09
N LYS A 350 -5.16 3.18 12.26
CA LYS A 350 -4.85 4.01 11.08
C LYS A 350 -5.99 3.94 10.05
N SER A 351 -6.48 2.74 9.74
CA SER A 351 -7.62 2.49 8.86
C SER A 351 -8.88 3.20 9.34
N ALA A 352 -9.10 3.28 10.64
CA ALA A 352 -10.24 4.00 11.20
C ALA A 352 -10.24 5.49 10.79
N ARG A 353 -9.08 6.16 10.87
CA ARG A 353 -8.91 7.58 10.51
C ARG A 353 -9.05 7.82 9.01
N VAL A 354 -8.49 6.92 8.22
CA VAL A 354 -8.61 6.93 6.75
C VAL A 354 -10.08 6.81 6.32
N ASN A 355 -10.84 5.94 6.99
CA ASN A 355 -12.26 5.74 6.72
C ASN A 355 -13.12 6.91 7.22
N ALA A 356 -12.83 7.46 8.40
CA ALA A 356 -13.51 8.66 8.92
C ALA A 356 -13.45 9.82 7.93
N LEU A 357 -12.26 10.07 7.37
CA LEU A 357 -12.03 11.09 6.36
C LEU A 357 -12.42 10.66 4.95
N LYS A 358 -12.82 9.41 4.72
CA LYS A 358 -13.14 8.87 3.38
C LYS A 358 -12.05 9.12 2.34
N LEU A 359 -10.77 9.11 2.76
CA LEU A 359 -9.64 9.51 1.91
C LEU A 359 -9.52 8.68 0.63
N ARG A 360 -10.00 7.42 0.63
CA ARG A 360 -9.99 6.57 -0.56
C ARG A 360 -10.95 7.07 -1.64
N ARG A 361 -12.08 7.66 -1.23
CA ARG A 361 -13.08 8.25 -2.13
C ARG A 361 -12.64 9.65 -2.55
N ASP A 362 -12.23 10.46 -1.59
CA ASP A 362 -11.77 11.82 -1.82
C ASP A 362 -10.52 12.12 -0.98
N PRO A 363 -9.32 12.00 -1.56
CA PRO A 363 -8.07 12.31 -0.87
C PRO A 363 -7.91 13.79 -0.51
N SER A 364 -8.68 14.70 -1.12
CA SER A 364 -8.60 16.14 -0.82
C SER A 364 -9.07 16.46 0.60
N ARG A 365 -9.92 15.60 1.18
CA ARG A 365 -10.39 15.71 2.57
C ARG A 365 -9.26 15.71 3.60
N GLY A 366 -8.12 15.11 3.28
CA GLY A 366 -6.93 15.18 4.12
C GLY A 366 -6.36 16.59 4.30
N ARG A 367 -6.71 17.53 3.41
CA ARG A 367 -6.31 18.95 3.48
C ARG A 367 -7.44 19.89 3.87
N SER A 368 -8.70 19.51 3.65
CA SER A 368 -9.87 20.37 3.93
C SER A 368 -10.61 20.02 5.22
N HIS A 369 -10.31 18.89 5.84
CA HIS A 369 -10.97 18.42 7.06
C HIS A 369 -9.96 18.09 8.16
N ILE A 370 -10.46 18.11 9.40
CA ILE A 370 -9.72 17.72 10.60
C ILE A 370 -10.53 16.71 11.41
N ILE A 371 -9.84 15.70 11.95
CA ILE A 371 -10.44 14.80 12.94
C ILE A 371 -10.22 15.42 14.31
N MET A 372 -11.29 15.58 15.09
CA MET A 372 -11.20 16.03 16.48
C MET A 372 -11.51 14.89 17.42
N THR A 373 -10.65 14.67 18.40
CA THR A 373 -10.72 13.52 19.31
C THR A 373 -10.56 13.95 20.76
N GLU A 374 -11.60 13.70 21.55
CA GLU A 374 -11.52 13.75 23.02
C GLU A 374 -10.84 12.46 23.51
N VAL A 375 -9.71 12.58 24.20
CA VAL A 375 -8.94 11.44 24.71
C VAL A 375 -8.94 11.38 26.23
N ARG A 376 -8.87 10.15 26.76
CA ARG A 376 -8.72 9.88 28.18
C ARG A 376 -7.52 8.98 28.42
N ARG A 377 -6.78 9.23 29.52
CA ARG A 377 -5.73 8.33 30.00
C ARG A 377 -6.36 7.04 30.54
N VAL A 378 -5.86 5.90 30.08
CA VAL A 378 -6.16 4.58 30.62
C VAL A 378 -4.97 4.15 31.48
N ALA A 379 -5.18 4.07 32.80
CA ALA A 379 -4.14 3.67 33.73
C ALA A 379 -3.67 2.22 33.45
N SER A 380 -2.40 1.92 33.73
CA SER A 380 -1.86 0.55 33.88
C SER A 380 -1.68 -0.35 32.63
N SER A 381 -1.78 0.17 31.40
CA SER A 381 -1.45 -0.66 30.22
C SER A 381 0.06 -0.74 29.89
N LYS A 382 0.56 -1.97 29.73
CA LYS A 382 1.92 -2.25 29.21
C LYS A 382 2.08 -1.88 27.73
N HIS A 383 1.02 -2.00 26.91
CA HIS A 383 1.09 -1.69 25.48
C HIS A 383 0.88 -0.18 25.26
N PRO A 384 1.80 0.54 24.59
CA PRO A 384 1.70 1.99 24.40
C PRO A 384 0.36 2.42 23.79
N ALA A 385 -0.14 1.67 22.79
CA ALA A 385 -1.40 2.02 22.13
C ALA A 385 -2.68 1.89 22.96
N ARG A 386 -2.59 1.34 24.17
CA ARG A 386 -3.71 1.20 25.11
C ARG A 386 -3.65 2.18 26.28
N ARG A 387 -2.68 3.11 26.28
CA ARG A 387 -2.50 4.08 27.37
C ARG A 387 -3.46 5.27 27.26
N PHE A 388 -4.01 5.49 26.07
CA PHE A 388 -5.05 6.48 25.81
C PHE A 388 -6.11 5.84 24.93
N GLU A 389 -7.33 6.31 25.12
CA GLU A 389 -8.48 5.96 24.29
C GLU A 389 -9.21 7.23 23.84
N ALA A 390 -9.69 7.21 22.60
CA ALA A 390 -10.68 8.15 22.10
C ALA A 390 -12.02 7.87 22.78
N VAL A 391 -12.57 8.87 23.46
CA VAL A 391 -13.88 8.81 24.12
C VAL A 391 -14.95 9.41 23.21
N LYS A 392 -14.62 10.51 22.52
CA LYS A 392 -15.45 11.11 21.47
C LYS A 392 -14.61 11.45 20.25
N MET A 393 -15.19 11.30 19.06
CA MET A 393 -14.48 11.53 17.80
C MET A 393 -15.46 12.05 16.73
N GLY A 394 -15.02 13.04 15.95
CA GLY A 394 -15.79 13.60 14.84
C GLY A 394 -14.89 14.17 13.75
N VAL A 395 -15.44 14.37 12.55
CA VAL A 395 -14.74 14.96 11.40
C VAL A 395 -15.34 16.32 11.13
N PHE A 396 -14.52 17.34 10.92
CA PHE A 396 -15.00 18.72 10.75
C PHE A 396 -14.35 19.37 9.54
N CYS A 397 -15.13 20.14 8.77
CA CYS A 397 -14.60 20.95 7.67
C CYS A 397 -13.86 22.17 8.25
N LEU A 398 -12.64 22.44 7.77
CA LEU A 398 -11.81 23.51 8.33
C LEU A 398 -12.42 24.90 8.18
N ALA A 399 -13.18 25.11 7.09
CA ALA A 399 -13.89 26.36 6.86
C ALA A 399 -14.90 26.68 7.97
N ASP A 400 -15.49 25.66 8.59
CA ASP A 400 -16.42 25.81 9.70
C ASP A 400 -15.69 25.97 11.03
N VAL A 401 -14.63 25.20 11.25
CA VAL A 401 -13.76 25.32 12.45
C VAL A 401 -13.17 26.71 12.57
N LYS A 402 -12.76 27.32 11.45
CA LYS A 402 -12.20 28.69 11.40
C LYS A 402 -13.15 29.75 11.94
N ARG A 403 -14.44 29.60 11.68
CA ARG A 403 -15.47 30.58 12.06
C ARG A 403 -15.84 30.50 13.55
N ASP A 404 -15.16 29.63 14.29
CA ASP A 404 -15.50 29.30 15.65
C ASP A 404 -14.50 29.77 16.71
N ARG A 405 -15.04 30.04 17.89
CA ARG A 405 -14.26 30.50 19.04
C ARG A 405 -14.39 29.49 20.19
N PRO A 406 -13.32 28.71 20.47
CA PRO A 406 -13.36 27.73 21.54
C PRO A 406 -13.38 28.34 22.94
N LEU A 407 -13.99 27.61 23.89
CA LEU A 407 -13.91 27.94 25.33
C LEU A 407 -12.50 27.68 25.89
N THR A 408 -11.78 26.71 25.35
CA THR A 408 -10.43 26.29 25.74
C THR A 408 -9.71 25.67 24.55
N GLY A 409 -8.40 25.95 24.38
CA GLY A 409 -7.59 25.47 23.25
C GLY A 409 -7.34 26.55 22.19
N PRO A 410 -6.59 26.23 21.12
CA PRO A 410 -6.29 27.18 20.04
C PRO A 410 -7.55 27.53 19.25
N SER A 411 -7.69 28.79 18.88
CA SER A 411 -8.72 29.30 17.97
C SER A 411 -8.66 28.63 16.59
N GLY A 412 -9.76 28.71 15.84
CA GLY A 412 -9.80 28.18 14.47
C GLY A 412 -8.72 28.78 13.56
N GLU A 413 -8.38 30.06 13.73
CA GLU A 413 -7.30 30.73 13.00
C GLU A 413 -5.91 30.21 13.39
N GLU A 414 -5.67 29.96 14.67
CA GLU A 414 -4.42 29.34 15.13
C GLU A 414 -4.28 27.92 14.59
N ILE A 415 -5.37 27.14 14.56
CA ILE A 415 -5.37 25.80 13.95
C ILE A 415 -5.00 25.88 12.47
N GLU A 416 -5.63 26.77 11.70
CA GLU A 416 -5.34 26.97 10.28
C GLU A 416 -3.87 27.35 10.06
N GLN A 417 -3.34 28.30 10.85
CA GLN A 417 -1.93 28.69 10.76
C GLN A 417 -0.99 27.51 11.03
N MET A 418 -1.23 26.73 12.08
CA MET A 418 -0.42 25.56 12.41
C MET A 418 -0.49 24.51 11.29
N MET A 419 -1.67 24.30 10.70
CA MET A 419 -1.86 23.39 9.58
C MET A 419 -1.11 23.85 8.34
N ASP A 420 -1.15 25.13 8.00
CA ASP A 420 -0.41 25.70 6.88
C ASP A 420 1.10 25.51 7.04
N GLU A 421 1.63 25.66 8.25
CA GLU A 421 3.04 25.42 8.56
C GLU A 421 3.41 23.93 8.43
N MET A 422 2.56 23.03 8.93
CA MET A 422 2.74 21.59 8.77
C MET A 422 2.64 21.15 7.30
N LEU A 423 1.72 21.73 6.52
CA LEU A 423 1.61 21.49 5.08
C LEU A 423 2.82 22.01 4.32
N LYS A 424 3.35 23.19 4.69
CA LYS A 424 4.61 23.69 4.13
C LYS A 424 5.74 22.69 4.40
N GLU A 425 5.90 22.19 5.63
CA GLU A 425 6.92 21.17 5.92
C GLU A 425 6.70 19.90 5.08
N TYR A 426 5.46 19.41 5.00
CA TYR A 426 5.08 18.22 4.24
C TYR A 426 5.38 18.36 2.74
N ASP A 427 4.96 19.46 2.12
CA ASP A 427 5.09 19.71 0.68
C ASP A 427 6.54 20.03 0.26
N HIS A 428 7.36 20.55 1.18
CA HIS A 428 8.79 20.77 0.95
C HIS A 428 9.66 19.52 1.16
N GLY A 429 9.14 18.49 1.84
CA GLY A 429 9.86 17.25 2.08
C GLY A 429 10.28 16.57 0.78
N ARG A 430 11.59 16.40 0.55
CA ARG A 430 12.08 15.62 -0.61
C ARG A 430 11.81 14.15 -0.34
N GLY A 431 10.69 13.65 -0.87
CA GLY A 431 10.13 12.38 -0.44
C GLY A 431 8.88 11.92 -1.18
N PRO A 432 8.23 10.83 -0.71
CA PRO A 432 7.01 10.29 -1.30
C PRO A 432 5.78 11.22 -1.16
N ALA A 433 5.96 12.51 -0.84
CA ALA A 433 4.89 13.51 -0.82
C ALA A 433 4.09 13.54 -2.14
N LYS A 434 4.73 13.23 -3.28
CA LYS A 434 4.07 13.08 -4.59
C LYS A 434 3.06 11.91 -4.65
N TYR A 435 3.20 10.92 -3.78
CA TYR A 435 2.39 9.69 -3.75
C TYR A 435 1.85 9.41 -2.35
N SER A 436 1.59 10.44 -1.56
CA SER A 436 0.97 10.30 -0.25
C SER A 436 -0.01 11.45 0.01
N TYR A 437 -0.90 11.21 0.95
CA TYR A 437 -1.94 12.14 1.36
C TYR A 437 -1.77 12.43 2.86
N PRO A 438 -1.64 13.70 3.26
CA PRO A 438 -1.63 14.07 4.66
C PRO A 438 -3.05 14.07 5.22
N TRP A 439 -3.19 14.00 6.54
CA TRP A 439 -4.39 14.43 7.25
C TRP A 439 -4.06 14.95 8.64
N PHE A 440 -5.01 15.65 9.24
CA PHE A 440 -4.85 16.33 10.52
C PHE A 440 -5.74 15.73 11.60
N GLU A 441 -5.18 15.60 12.81
CA GLU A 441 -5.92 15.22 14.01
C GLU A 441 -5.62 16.19 15.15
N MET A 442 -6.67 16.72 15.76
CA MET A 442 -6.63 17.48 17.00
C MET A 442 -7.04 16.59 18.16
N TYR A 443 -6.20 16.52 19.18
CA TYR A 443 -6.49 15.82 20.43
C TYR A 443 -6.68 16.80 21.58
N PHE A 444 -7.64 16.53 22.45
CA PHE A 444 -7.86 17.29 23.68
C PHE A 444 -8.42 16.37 24.78
N SER A 445 -8.41 16.85 26.03
CA SER A 445 -8.97 16.12 27.18
C SER A 445 -9.99 16.99 27.91
N ALA A 446 -11.10 16.39 28.35
CA ALA A 446 -12.14 17.11 29.07
C ALA A 446 -11.68 17.67 30.43
N ASP A 447 -10.68 17.02 31.05
CA ASP A 447 -10.09 17.43 32.33
C ASP A 447 -8.91 18.40 32.18
N ASN A 448 -8.56 18.80 30.96
CA ASN A 448 -7.40 19.64 30.62
C ASN A 448 -6.05 19.12 31.14
N ARG A 449 -5.95 17.84 31.55
CA ARG A 449 -4.67 17.26 31.98
C ARG A 449 -3.76 16.93 30.81
N ILE A 450 -4.33 16.75 29.63
CA ILE A 450 -3.60 16.52 28.37
C ILE A 450 -3.69 17.81 27.54
N PRO A 451 -2.54 18.39 27.13
CA PRO A 451 -2.55 19.61 26.33
C PRO A 451 -3.16 19.35 24.96
N SER A 452 -3.96 20.30 24.48
CA SER A 452 -4.49 20.26 23.12
C SER A 452 -3.34 20.16 22.13
N THR A 453 -3.36 19.16 21.26
CA THR A 453 -2.26 18.88 20.33
C THR A 453 -2.80 18.64 18.93
N LEU A 454 -2.36 19.46 17.98
CA LEU A 454 -2.53 19.20 16.55
C LEU A 454 -1.42 18.27 16.06
N THR A 455 -1.79 17.30 15.23
CA THR A 455 -0.86 16.35 14.61
C THR A 455 -1.15 16.23 13.12
N ILE A 456 -0.10 15.97 12.34
CA ILE A 456 -0.19 15.61 10.93
C ILE A 456 0.23 14.15 10.76
N SER A 457 -0.59 13.38 10.05
CA SER A 457 -0.32 12.00 9.69
C SER A 457 -0.32 11.85 8.17
N VAL A 458 0.29 10.79 7.66
CA VAL A 458 0.50 10.59 6.22
C VAL A 458 0.19 9.15 5.82
N ILE A 459 -0.48 8.98 4.69
CA ILE A 459 -0.72 7.66 4.08
C ILE A 459 -0.22 7.65 2.65
N THR A 460 0.53 6.62 2.27
CA THR A 460 0.93 6.45 0.87
C THR A 460 -0.25 6.02 0.00
N ILE A 461 -0.19 6.32 -1.29
CA ILE A 461 -1.20 5.88 -2.26
C ILE A 461 -1.34 4.35 -2.30
N THR A 462 -0.24 3.63 -2.04
CA THR A 462 -0.23 2.17 -1.96
C THR A 462 -1.02 1.69 -0.74
N GLU A 463 -0.69 2.19 0.45
CA GLU A 463 -1.43 1.85 1.68
C GLU A 463 -2.91 2.25 1.58
N LEU A 464 -3.21 3.44 1.04
CA LEU A 464 -4.58 3.92 0.90
C LEU A 464 -5.44 3.00 0.02
N ARG A 465 -4.84 2.38 -1.00
CA ARG A 465 -5.52 1.44 -1.90
C ARG A 465 -5.81 0.09 -1.23
N GLU A 466 -5.00 -0.30 -0.25
CA GLU A 466 -5.13 -1.58 0.48
C GLU A 466 -6.15 -1.50 1.61
N ILE A 467 -6.48 -0.31 2.10
CA ILE A 467 -7.47 -0.13 3.17
C ILE A 467 -8.89 -0.27 2.60
N PRO A 468 -9.67 -1.28 3.02
CA PRO A 468 -11.06 -1.42 2.61
C PRO A 468 -11.91 -0.30 3.21
N TYR A 469 -13.01 0.02 2.53
CA TYR A 469 -14.02 0.92 3.10
C TYR A 469 -14.70 0.20 4.26
N ASP A 470 -14.77 0.86 5.41
CA ASP A 470 -15.44 0.36 6.61
C ASP A 470 -16.40 1.44 7.15
N PRO A 471 -17.72 1.27 6.99
CA PRO A 471 -18.70 2.21 7.55
C PRO A 471 -18.74 2.16 9.09
N ASP A 472 -18.24 1.09 9.72
CA ASP A 472 -18.19 0.90 11.16
C ASP A 472 -16.82 1.27 11.77
N TRP A 473 -16.03 2.08 11.06
CA TRP A 473 -14.64 2.43 11.40
C TRP A 473 -14.42 2.89 12.85
N ARG A 474 -15.44 3.46 13.52
CA ARG A 474 -15.38 3.85 14.94
C ARG A 474 -15.04 2.68 15.86
N LYS A 475 -15.44 1.44 15.51
CA LYS A 475 -15.06 0.22 16.25
C LYS A 475 -13.55 0.01 16.32
N HIS A 476 -12.82 0.61 15.38
CA HIS A 476 -11.37 0.48 15.22
C HIS A 476 -10.58 1.72 15.65
N ALA A 477 -11.24 2.79 16.11
CA ALA A 477 -10.60 4.04 16.51
C ALA A 477 -9.60 3.85 17.68
N ASN A 478 -9.92 2.92 18.58
CA ASN A 478 -9.10 2.51 19.71
C ASN A 478 -8.45 1.14 19.46
N TYR A 479 -7.25 0.92 20.01
CA TYR A 479 -6.53 -0.36 19.86
C TYR A 479 -7.31 -1.55 20.44
N THR A 480 -7.99 -1.31 21.55
CA THR A 480 -8.95 -2.19 22.23
C THR A 480 -9.84 -1.30 23.07
N GLY A 481 -11.12 -1.61 23.22
CA GLY A 481 -11.97 -0.95 24.20
C GLY A 481 -13.22 -0.31 23.61
N VAL A 482 -13.56 0.86 24.15
CA VAL A 482 -14.84 1.53 23.93
C VAL A 482 -14.90 2.12 22.52
N VAL A 483 -16.06 1.98 21.86
CA VAL A 483 -16.35 2.70 20.61
C VAL A 483 -16.55 4.18 20.96
N PRO A 484 -15.76 5.12 20.42
CA PRO A 484 -15.93 6.52 20.73
C PRO A 484 -17.32 6.99 20.31
N GLN A 485 -17.95 7.79 21.15
CA GLN A 485 -19.20 8.45 20.80
C GLN A 485 -18.95 9.50 19.72
N PRO A 486 -19.96 9.83 18.88
CA PRO A 486 -19.88 11.01 18.03
C PRO A 486 -19.57 12.24 18.87
N LEU A 487 -18.63 13.05 18.41
CA LEU A 487 -18.39 14.35 19.02
C LEU A 487 -19.53 15.29 18.60
N SER A 488 -20.65 15.26 19.35
CA SER A 488 -21.78 16.16 19.13
C SER A 488 -21.37 17.58 19.50
N VAL A 489 -21.54 18.50 18.55
CA VAL A 489 -21.43 19.97 18.66
C VAL A 489 -20.60 20.38 19.87
N LEU A 490 -19.31 20.65 19.62
CA LEU A 490 -18.52 21.50 20.51
C LEU A 490 -19.33 22.80 20.73
N ASN A 491 -18.95 23.77 21.54
CA ASN A 491 -19.64 25.08 21.49
C ASN A 491 -19.41 25.83 20.15
N TRP A 492 -19.13 25.07 19.09
CA TRP A 492 -18.69 25.40 17.78
C TRP A 492 -19.78 25.01 16.79
N ARG A 493 -20.25 25.95 15.99
CA ARG A 493 -21.28 25.83 14.93
C ARG A 493 -20.92 24.79 13.86
N ALA A 494 -19.70 24.27 13.86
CA ALA A 494 -19.26 23.20 12.98
C ALA A 494 -19.99 21.88 13.28
N THR A 495 -20.57 21.28 12.26
CA THR A 495 -21.22 19.97 12.33
C THR A 495 -20.26 18.85 11.93
N ASP A 496 -20.56 17.62 12.37
CA ASP A 496 -19.78 16.45 11.95
C ASP A 496 -19.97 16.22 10.44
N ALA A 497 -18.90 16.48 9.70
CA ALA A 497 -18.79 16.39 8.25
C ALA A 497 -18.41 14.99 7.77
N GLU A 498 -18.44 13.96 8.62
CA GLU A 498 -18.14 12.57 8.23
C GLU A 498 -18.88 12.16 6.93
N ASN A 499 -20.15 12.57 6.81
CA ASN A 499 -21.04 12.19 5.72
C ASN A 499 -21.18 13.18 4.58
N ASP A 500 -20.49 14.30 4.65
CA ASP A 500 -20.54 15.31 3.61
C ASP A 500 -19.93 14.78 2.31
N ILE A 501 -20.60 15.09 1.21
CA ILE A 501 -20.21 14.65 -0.13
C ILE A 501 -19.36 15.74 -0.82
N GLU A 502 -19.44 17.00 -0.36
CA GLU A 502 -18.66 18.15 -0.83
C GLU A 502 -18.48 19.20 0.29
N CYS A 503 -17.24 19.63 0.52
CA CYS A 503 -16.85 20.99 0.92
C CYS A 503 -16.09 21.55 -0.31
#